data_AF-A0AAC9NFK2-F1
#
_entry.id   AF-A0AAC9NFK2-F1
#
_cell.length_a   1.000
_cell.length_b   1.000
_cell.length_c   1.000
_cell.angle_alpha   90.00
_cell.angle_beta   90.00
_cell.angle_gamma   90.00
#
_symmetry.space_group_name_H-M   'P 1'
#
loop_
_entity.id
_entity.type
_entity.pdbx_description
1 polymer ?
#
loop_
_entity_poly.entity_id
_entity_poly.type
_entity_poly.pdbx_seq_one_letter_code
_entity_poly.pdbx_strand_id
1 'polypeptide(L)'
;MKTINKPFTIADALGLSYIGNQADNAGITENGNYDISSSFKIALGNGNNDAIISNGSGNINNNHISFGNGNWDELANFGTGTINHNIIVFGSGNGDLILTLGGLIDNQITIKNASNTLVESYYGANITNNIITFGHGDNNSVQSYNDLNNNTISFSGGGGDNVQSIGDMNSNSIIFADASSGLHSWVTSYGSLADSQISLGNANNDYLSVLGILHCNHINFGLGEDDSINAGAGIANSIISFQGGNNTDVLVDGNGNITNNKIYFGNGDGDRVKTAGFGDITFNSINFTNGDADRVVAAIGNISYNEINFGSGANDYVSSNINIFNNRIIFGDGSGDSINDTYGSLSNNHIAMDNGDGDYISANGLGGNNVINIGSGSGDWIDVSTNDQISIGLGGSVTFWFKQSSNGSIGNVVINHFNAANDQIILLNMSGDPFVASYAHKNTIITDGAGDTITLVGVHMVANLSSYFHSDY
;
A
#
# COMPACT_ATOMS: atom_id res chain seq x y z
N MET A 1 -47.57 8.96 -18.05
CA MET A 1 -46.51 9.13 -19.07
C MET A 1 -47.04 10.01 -20.21
N LYS A 2 -46.50 11.22 -20.41
CA LYS A 2 -46.95 12.16 -21.46
C LYS A 2 -45.79 12.38 -22.44
N THR A 3 -45.83 11.73 -23.60
CA THR A 3 -44.80 11.85 -24.65
C THR A 3 -45.07 13.09 -25.52
N ILE A 4 -44.10 13.99 -25.70
CA ILE A 4 -44.25 15.23 -26.49
C ILE A 4 -43.13 15.32 -27.54
N ASN A 5 -43.48 15.43 -28.82
CA ASN A 5 -42.56 15.34 -29.98
C ASN A 5 -42.34 16.69 -30.71
N LYS A 6 -42.16 17.83 -30.02
CA LYS A 6 -41.87 19.13 -30.66
C LYS A 6 -40.81 19.93 -29.89
N PRO A 7 -40.05 20.83 -30.56
CA PRO A 7 -39.12 21.74 -29.90
C PRO A 7 -39.91 22.62 -28.94
N PHE A 8 -39.76 22.38 -27.65
CA PHE A 8 -40.41 23.18 -26.62
C PHE A 8 -39.46 23.24 -25.43
N THR A 9 -39.11 24.45 -25.01
CA THR A 9 -38.58 24.70 -23.68
C THR A 9 -39.69 24.31 -22.70
N ILE A 10 -39.57 23.14 -22.05
CA ILE A 10 -40.56 22.60 -21.10
C ILE A 10 -40.92 23.62 -19.99
N ALA A 11 -40.04 24.58 -19.75
CA ALA A 11 -40.14 25.64 -18.77
C ALA A 11 -41.27 26.66 -18.99
N ASP A 12 -41.50 27.13 -20.22
CA ASP A 12 -42.39 28.27 -20.46
C ASP A 12 -43.88 27.90 -20.27
N ALA A 13 -44.22 26.62 -20.30
CA ALA A 13 -45.59 26.15 -20.31
C ALA A 13 -46.11 25.60 -18.96
N LEU A 14 -45.25 25.30 -17.97
CA LEU A 14 -45.72 24.61 -16.78
C LEU A 14 -45.55 25.33 -15.44
N GLY A 15 -44.53 26.15 -15.20
CA GLY A 15 -44.34 26.74 -13.85
C GLY A 15 -44.47 25.72 -12.70
N LEU A 16 -44.28 24.44 -12.98
CA LEU A 16 -44.54 23.33 -12.05
C LEU A 16 -43.23 22.97 -11.41
N SER A 17 -43.09 23.46 -10.19
CA SER A 17 -41.99 23.14 -9.28
C SER A 17 -42.16 21.80 -8.54
N TYR A 18 -43.22 21.02 -8.84
CA TYR A 18 -43.56 19.82 -8.08
C TYR A 18 -44.45 18.84 -8.84
N ILE A 19 -44.01 17.59 -8.99
CA ILE A 19 -44.85 16.44 -9.42
C ILE A 19 -45.17 15.64 -8.16
N GLY A 20 -46.45 15.38 -7.89
CA GLY A 20 -47.01 15.05 -6.57
C GLY A 20 -46.36 13.90 -5.76
N ASN A 21 -46.56 13.97 -4.44
CA ASN A 21 -45.83 13.26 -3.36
C ASN A 21 -45.80 11.70 -3.36
N GLN A 22 -46.61 11.00 -4.16
CA GLN A 22 -46.77 9.53 -4.04
C GLN A 22 -47.09 8.80 -5.35
N ALA A 23 -46.82 9.40 -6.51
CA ALA A 23 -47.05 8.71 -7.78
C ALA A 23 -45.79 7.90 -8.13
N ASP A 24 -45.88 6.57 -8.16
CA ASP A 24 -44.84 5.73 -8.76
C ASP A 24 -44.67 6.10 -10.24
N ASN A 25 -43.43 6.05 -10.74
CA ASN A 25 -43.04 6.35 -12.13
C ASN A 25 -43.32 7.82 -12.55
N ALA A 26 -43.11 8.79 -11.65
CA ALA A 26 -43.13 10.20 -12.01
C ALA A 26 -41.85 10.55 -12.75
N GLY A 27 -41.94 11.32 -13.84
CA GLY A 27 -40.71 11.65 -14.56
C GLY A 27 -40.81 12.63 -15.71
N ILE A 28 -39.63 13.03 -16.17
CA ILE A 28 -39.38 13.92 -17.31
C ILE A 28 -38.55 13.14 -18.32
N THR A 29 -38.95 13.13 -19.59
CA THR A 29 -38.17 12.53 -20.66
C THR A 29 -38.03 13.51 -21.82
N GLU A 30 -36.80 13.78 -22.23
CA GLU A 30 -36.43 14.59 -23.40
C GLU A 30 -35.86 13.64 -24.47
N ASN A 31 -36.41 13.64 -25.68
CA ASN A 31 -36.01 12.71 -26.76
C ASN A 31 -35.30 13.42 -27.93
N GLY A 32 -35.17 14.75 -27.86
CA GLY A 32 -34.49 15.58 -28.83
C GLY A 32 -33.06 15.88 -28.43
N ASN A 33 -32.51 16.93 -29.04
CA ASN A 33 -31.16 17.42 -28.73
C ASN A 33 -31.27 18.69 -27.88
N TYR A 34 -32.24 18.74 -26.97
CA TYR A 34 -32.53 19.93 -26.18
C TYR A 34 -31.98 19.77 -24.78
N ASP A 35 -31.35 20.81 -24.27
CA ASP A 35 -30.92 20.81 -22.89
C ASP A 35 -32.13 20.82 -21.94
N ILE A 36 -32.06 20.00 -20.90
CA ILE A 36 -32.84 20.17 -19.68
C ILE A 36 -32.05 21.18 -18.83
N SER A 37 -32.17 22.47 -19.17
CA SER A 37 -31.41 23.55 -18.55
C SER A 37 -32.26 24.76 -18.20
N SER A 38 -31.98 25.38 -17.04
CA SER A 38 -32.16 26.82 -16.69
C SER A 38 -32.49 27.11 -15.21
N SER A 39 -31.70 26.57 -14.27
CA SER A 39 -31.82 26.91 -12.84
C SER A 39 -33.14 26.47 -12.20
N PHE A 40 -33.73 25.40 -12.71
CA PHE A 40 -34.99 24.88 -12.17
C PHE A 40 -34.82 24.12 -10.87
N LYS A 41 -35.88 24.12 -10.07
CA LYS A 41 -36.10 23.15 -9.00
C LYS A 41 -37.02 22.07 -9.53
N ILE A 42 -36.49 20.88 -9.73
CA ILE A 42 -37.22 19.68 -10.13
C ILE A 42 -37.31 18.79 -8.89
N ALA A 43 -38.53 18.50 -8.44
CA ALA A 43 -38.77 17.61 -7.32
C ALA A 43 -39.75 16.51 -7.75
N LEU A 44 -39.27 15.26 -7.66
CA LEU A 44 -40.05 14.04 -7.82
C LEU A 44 -40.38 13.49 -6.43
N GLY A 45 -41.47 12.72 -6.33
CA GLY A 45 -42.14 12.40 -5.07
C GLY A 45 -41.47 11.26 -4.31
N ASN A 46 -42.21 10.62 -3.39
CA ASN A 46 -41.78 9.36 -2.76
C ASN A 46 -42.28 8.13 -3.54
N GLY A 47 -42.60 8.29 -4.82
CA GLY A 47 -42.98 7.17 -5.68
C GLY A 47 -41.74 6.40 -6.10
N ASN A 48 -41.86 5.10 -6.36
CA ASN A 48 -40.74 4.31 -6.87
C ASN A 48 -40.55 4.52 -8.37
N ASN A 49 -39.33 4.34 -8.86
CA ASN A 49 -38.96 4.45 -10.25
C ASN A 49 -39.23 5.84 -10.84
N ASP A 50 -39.05 6.87 -10.02
CA ASP A 50 -39.14 8.25 -10.51
C ASP A 50 -37.92 8.55 -11.38
N ALA A 51 -38.10 9.21 -12.53
CA ALA A 51 -37.03 9.32 -13.52
C ALA A 51 -36.91 10.70 -14.22
N ILE A 52 -35.68 11.16 -14.45
CA ILE A 52 -35.36 12.26 -15.38
C ILE A 52 -34.40 11.73 -16.43
N ILE A 53 -34.85 11.72 -17.68
CA ILE A 53 -34.14 11.07 -18.78
C ILE A 53 -33.93 12.06 -19.94
N SER A 54 -32.71 12.18 -20.43
CA SER A 54 -32.35 12.81 -21.70
C SER A 54 -31.83 11.76 -22.68
N ASN A 55 -32.50 11.55 -23.80
CA ASN A 55 -32.16 10.51 -24.79
C ASN A 55 -31.40 11.03 -26.02
N GLY A 56 -31.30 12.34 -26.23
CA GLY A 56 -30.49 12.90 -27.32
C GLY A 56 -29.35 13.76 -26.81
N SER A 57 -28.71 14.52 -27.69
CA SER A 57 -27.42 15.19 -27.37
C SER A 57 -27.53 16.37 -26.41
N GLY A 58 -28.71 16.61 -25.82
CA GLY A 58 -28.96 17.67 -24.86
C GLY A 58 -28.31 17.38 -23.51
N ASN A 59 -27.88 18.43 -22.83
CA ASN A 59 -27.32 18.37 -21.49
C ASN A 59 -28.42 18.46 -20.42
N ILE A 60 -28.19 17.83 -19.27
CA ILE A 60 -28.93 18.14 -18.04
C ILE A 60 -28.04 19.08 -17.25
N ASN A 61 -28.34 20.39 -17.26
CA ASN A 61 -27.43 21.37 -16.67
C ASN A 61 -28.06 22.46 -15.83
N ASN A 62 -27.30 22.91 -14.83
CA ASN A 62 -27.66 24.03 -13.96
C ASN A 62 -29.02 23.83 -13.27
N ASN A 63 -29.34 22.64 -12.77
CA ASN A 63 -30.61 22.39 -12.09
C ASN A 63 -30.41 22.04 -10.60
N HIS A 64 -31.46 22.19 -9.82
CA HIS A 64 -31.63 21.56 -8.52
C HIS A 64 -32.65 20.44 -8.68
N ILE A 65 -32.17 19.20 -8.66
CA ILE A 65 -32.95 17.98 -8.85
C ILE A 65 -33.07 17.27 -7.51
N SER A 66 -34.27 16.85 -7.14
CA SER A 66 -34.51 16.08 -5.93
C SER A 66 -35.48 14.94 -6.20
N PHE A 67 -35.11 13.75 -5.75
CA PHE A 67 -35.94 12.56 -5.67
C PHE A 67 -36.30 12.31 -4.21
N GLY A 68 -37.48 11.76 -3.95
CA GLY A 68 -37.94 11.44 -2.59
C GLY A 68 -37.33 10.14 -2.08
N ASN A 69 -38.06 9.43 -1.21
CA ASN A 69 -37.62 8.15 -0.64
C ASN A 69 -38.14 6.94 -1.42
N GLY A 70 -38.49 7.11 -2.70
CA GLY A 70 -38.85 6.01 -3.58
C GLY A 70 -37.63 5.14 -3.86
N ASN A 71 -37.84 3.86 -4.17
CA ASN A 71 -36.76 2.99 -4.63
C ASN A 71 -36.58 3.11 -6.14
N TRP A 72 -35.38 2.83 -6.62
CA TRP A 72 -35.04 2.71 -8.04
C TRP A 72 -35.25 4.00 -8.83
N ASP A 73 -35.01 5.16 -8.20
CA ASP A 73 -35.13 6.44 -8.87
C ASP A 73 -33.93 6.69 -9.80
N GLU A 74 -34.15 7.34 -10.94
CA GLU A 74 -33.17 7.42 -12.03
C GLU A 74 -32.97 8.85 -12.57
N LEU A 75 -31.70 9.27 -12.69
CA LEU A 75 -31.29 10.43 -13.46
C LEU A 75 -30.35 9.97 -14.58
N ALA A 76 -30.82 9.95 -15.82
CA ALA A 76 -30.06 9.43 -16.95
C ALA A 76 -29.90 10.42 -18.11
N ASN A 77 -28.69 10.47 -18.68
CA ASN A 77 -28.42 11.04 -20.00
C ASN A 77 -27.86 9.96 -20.93
N PHE A 78 -28.74 9.38 -21.73
CA PHE A 78 -28.41 8.35 -22.72
C PHE A 78 -27.88 8.91 -24.05
N GLY A 79 -27.79 10.24 -24.20
CA GLY A 79 -27.17 10.87 -25.36
C GLY A 79 -25.71 11.22 -25.12
N THR A 80 -25.10 11.88 -26.11
CA THR A 80 -23.74 12.43 -25.99
C THR A 80 -23.68 13.71 -25.14
N GLY A 81 -24.81 14.14 -24.58
CA GLY A 81 -24.89 15.28 -23.70
C GLY A 81 -24.38 14.95 -22.30
N THR A 82 -24.04 15.99 -21.55
CA THR A 82 -23.46 15.87 -20.21
C THR A 82 -24.51 16.09 -19.12
N ILE A 83 -24.25 15.59 -17.91
CA ILE A 83 -24.92 16.03 -16.69
C ILE A 83 -23.94 16.98 -16.00
N ASN A 84 -24.23 18.29 -15.98
CA ASN A 84 -23.26 19.26 -15.45
C ASN A 84 -23.82 20.40 -14.59
N HIS A 85 -23.04 20.88 -13.63
CA HIS A 85 -23.41 22.01 -12.76
C HIS A 85 -24.75 21.85 -12.02
N ASN A 86 -25.15 20.63 -11.69
CA ASN A 86 -26.40 20.37 -10.97
C ASN A 86 -26.16 20.20 -9.46
N ILE A 87 -27.21 20.48 -8.68
CA ILE A 87 -27.38 19.99 -7.32
C ILE A 87 -28.39 18.85 -7.40
N ILE A 88 -27.98 17.63 -7.09
CA ILE A 88 -28.80 16.41 -7.22
C ILE A 88 -28.93 15.78 -5.83
N VAL A 89 -30.16 15.52 -5.40
CA VAL A 89 -30.45 14.91 -4.09
C VAL A 89 -31.33 13.69 -4.27
N PHE A 90 -30.86 12.53 -3.84
CA PHE A 90 -31.68 11.33 -3.65
C PHE A 90 -32.07 11.16 -2.18
N GLY A 91 -33.25 10.59 -1.92
CA GLY A 91 -33.72 10.30 -0.57
C GLY A 91 -33.04 9.06 0.03
N SER A 92 -33.81 8.30 0.81
CA SER A 92 -33.36 7.02 1.40
C SER A 92 -33.89 5.79 0.65
N GLY A 93 -34.19 5.97 -0.63
CA GLY A 93 -34.56 4.89 -1.55
C GLY A 93 -33.46 3.87 -1.71
N ASN A 94 -33.79 2.64 -2.10
CA ASN A 94 -32.79 1.63 -2.46
C ASN A 94 -32.69 1.51 -3.98
N GLY A 95 -31.49 1.33 -4.52
CA GLY A 95 -31.29 1.04 -5.94
C GLY A 95 -31.33 2.25 -6.87
N ASP A 96 -31.11 3.46 -6.35
CA ASP A 96 -31.14 4.68 -7.17
C ASP A 96 -29.97 4.73 -8.17
N LEU A 97 -30.15 5.45 -9.27
CA LEU A 97 -29.20 5.46 -10.38
C LEU A 97 -28.97 6.87 -10.94
N ILE A 98 -27.70 7.23 -11.13
CA ILE A 98 -27.28 8.35 -11.96
C ILE A 98 -26.42 7.79 -13.10
N LEU A 99 -26.84 8.02 -14.34
CA LEU A 99 -26.20 7.45 -15.52
C LEU A 99 -25.93 8.52 -16.58
N THR A 100 -24.75 8.52 -17.21
CA THR A 100 -24.44 9.44 -18.32
C THR A 100 -23.53 8.81 -19.37
N LEU A 101 -23.79 9.08 -20.66
CA LEU A 101 -22.86 8.69 -21.75
C LEU A 101 -21.99 9.86 -22.23
N GLY A 102 -22.30 11.11 -21.86
CA GLY A 102 -21.49 12.28 -22.25
C GLY A 102 -20.61 12.84 -21.13
N GLY A 103 -20.79 12.38 -19.89
CA GLY A 103 -19.96 12.74 -18.75
C GLY A 103 -20.75 13.37 -17.59
N LEU A 104 -20.14 13.33 -16.41
CA LEU A 104 -20.66 13.89 -15.17
C LEU A 104 -19.67 14.95 -14.68
N ILE A 105 -20.02 16.24 -14.79
CA ILE A 105 -19.06 17.34 -14.64
C ILE A 105 -19.57 18.42 -13.68
N ASP A 106 -18.77 18.80 -12.68
CA ASP A 106 -19.06 19.94 -11.79
C ASP A 106 -20.41 19.83 -11.03
N ASN A 107 -20.84 18.62 -10.64
CA ASN A 107 -22.10 18.42 -9.90
C ASN A 107 -21.86 18.30 -8.37
N GLN A 108 -22.90 18.64 -7.61
CA GLN A 108 -23.03 18.30 -6.19
C GLN A 108 -24.13 17.24 -6.06
N ILE A 109 -23.75 16.04 -5.65
CA ILE A 109 -24.63 14.87 -5.57
C ILE A 109 -24.69 14.43 -4.11
N THR A 110 -25.89 14.39 -3.55
CA THR A 110 -26.13 13.89 -2.20
C THR A 110 -27.14 12.76 -2.24
N ILE A 111 -26.71 11.59 -1.81
CA ILE A 111 -27.51 10.40 -1.66
C ILE A 111 -27.58 10.17 -0.14
N LYS A 112 -28.78 10.08 0.43
CA LYS A 112 -28.92 9.95 1.90
C LYS A 112 -28.65 8.50 2.32
N ASN A 113 -29.52 7.87 3.09
CA ASN A 113 -29.31 6.51 3.60
C ASN A 113 -29.78 5.46 2.59
N ALA A 114 -29.46 5.68 1.31
CA ALA A 114 -29.78 4.77 0.23
C ALA A 114 -28.73 3.68 0.12
N SER A 115 -29.18 2.45 -0.12
CA SER A 115 -28.29 1.31 -0.43
C SER A 115 -28.33 1.01 -1.92
N ASN A 116 -27.34 0.26 -2.41
CA ASN A 116 -27.25 -0.17 -3.81
C ASN A 116 -27.39 0.97 -4.82
N THR A 117 -26.99 2.20 -4.47
CA THR A 117 -27.07 3.36 -5.37
C THR A 117 -25.82 3.43 -6.25
N LEU A 118 -26.02 3.71 -7.53
CA LEU A 118 -24.96 3.75 -8.53
C LEU A 118 -24.86 5.13 -9.19
N VAL A 119 -23.65 5.68 -9.22
CA VAL A 119 -23.30 6.86 -10.03
C VAL A 119 -22.31 6.44 -11.09
N GLU A 120 -22.72 6.46 -12.36
CA GLU A 120 -21.99 5.79 -13.44
C GLU A 120 -21.87 6.64 -14.71
N SER A 121 -20.70 6.60 -15.35
CA SER A 121 -20.48 7.11 -16.71
C SER A 121 -20.04 6.00 -17.67
N TYR A 122 -20.58 6.01 -18.90
CA TYR A 122 -20.32 4.98 -19.93
C TYR A 122 -19.60 5.53 -21.16
N TYR A 123 -19.12 4.61 -22.02
CA TYR A 123 -18.60 4.88 -23.38
C TYR A 123 -17.46 5.92 -23.48
N GLY A 124 -16.51 5.87 -22.56
CA GLY A 124 -15.38 6.80 -22.61
C GLY A 124 -15.67 8.14 -21.92
N ALA A 125 -16.83 8.31 -21.29
CA ALA A 125 -17.19 9.53 -20.58
C ALA A 125 -16.53 9.60 -19.20
N ASN A 126 -16.08 10.80 -18.83
CA ASN A 126 -15.43 11.07 -17.55
C ASN A 126 -16.43 11.45 -16.45
N ILE A 127 -16.04 11.17 -15.21
CA ILE A 127 -16.61 11.79 -14.02
C ILE A 127 -15.56 12.76 -13.48
N THR A 128 -15.84 14.07 -13.57
CA THR A 128 -14.84 15.12 -13.27
C THR A 128 -15.39 16.25 -12.40
N ASN A 129 -14.60 16.69 -11.41
CA ASN A 129 -14.91 17.85 -10.55
C ASN A 129 -16.23 17.75 -9.77
N ASN A 130 -16.70 16.55 -9.43
CA ASN A 130 -17.93 16.38 -8.68
C ASN A 130 -17.67 16.30 -7.18
N ILE A 131 -18.67 16.70 -6.39
CA ILE A 131 -18.78 16.37 -4.97
C ILE A 131 -19.90 15.34 -4.86
N ILE A 132 -19.57 14.13 -4.45
CA ILE A 132 -20.50 13.01 -4.32
C ILE A 132 -20.47 12.53 -2.87
N THR A 133 -21.61 12.60 -2.19
CA THR A 133 -21.76 12.16 -0.80
C THR A 133 -22.87 11.14 -0.69
N PHE A 134 -22.54 9.96 -0.18
CA PHE A 134 -23.46 8.91 0.22
C PHE A 134 -23.62 8.94 1.75
N GLY A 135 -24.83 8.67 2.25
CA GLY A 135 -25.13 8.51 3.68
C GLY A 135 -24.68 7.14 4.21
N HIS A 136 -25.52 6.47 5.01
CA HIS A 136 -25.18 5.22 5.72
C HIS A 136 -25.74 3.94 5.07
N GLY A 137 -26.02 3.95 3.77
CA GLY A 137 -26.50 2.73 3.11
C GLY A 137 -25.35 1.87 2.59
N ASP A 138 -25.62 0.59 2.38
CA ASP A 138 -24.62 -0.38 1.95
C ASP A 138 -24.54 -0.50 0.42
N ASN A 139 -23.40 -0.96 -0.09
CA ASN A 139 -23.16 -1.34 -1.49
C ASN A 139 -23.38 -0.21 -2.50
N ASN A 140 -22.98 1.00 -2.16
CA ASN A 140 -23.01 2.15 -3.04
C ASN A 140 -21.78 2.23 -3.95
N SER A 141 -21.93 2.83 -5.12
CA SER A 141 -20.91 2.75 -6.16
C SER A 141 -20.75 4.04 -6.96
N VAL A 142 -19.50 4.42 -7.22
CA VAL A 142 -19.14 5.41 -8.26
C VAL A 142 -18.27 4.74 -9.31
N GLN A 143 -18.71 4.71 -10.57
CA GLN A 143 -18.02 4.02 -11.66
C GLN A 143 -17.80 4.93 -12.87
N SER A 144 -16.56 5.03 -13.35
CA SER A 144 -16.23 5.68 -14.62
C SER A 144 -15.70 4.67 -15.62
N TYR A 145 -16.30 4.60 -16.81
CA TYR A 145 -15.76 3.80 -17.93
C TYR A 145 -14.65 4.54 -18.71
N ASN A 146 -14.21 5.69 -18.22
CA ASN A 146 -12.98 6.34 -18.63
C ASN A 146 -12.29 6.88 -17.38
N ASP A 147 -11.97 8.17 -17.30
CA ASP A 147 -11.23 8.71 -16.16
C ASP A 147 -12.17 9.19 -15.05
N LEU A 148 -11.69 9.13 -13.82
CA LEU A 148 -12.31 9.72 -12.64
C LEU A 148 -11.35 10.78 -12.08
N ASN A 149 -11.63 12.07 -12.30
CA ASN A 149 -10.66 13.14 -12.02
C ASN A 149 -11.19 14.27 -11.13
N ASN A 150 -10.40 14.73 -10.17
CA ASN A 150 -10.69 15.89 -9.32
C ASN A 150 -12.02 15.80 -8.55
N ASN A 151 -12.48 14.60 -8.20
CA ASN A 151 -13.73 14.43 -7.46
C ASN A 151 -13.48 14.40 -5.95
N THR A 152 -14.47 14.83 -5.18
CA THR A 152 -14.58 14.51 -3.75
C THR A 152 -15.70 13.50 -3.59
N ILE A 153 -15.37 12.27 -3.21
CA ILE A 153 -16.31 11.16 -3.03
C ILE A 153 -16.25 10.74 -1.57
N SER A 154 -17.41 10.71 -0.91
CA SER A 154 -17.51 10.42 0.52
C SER A 154 -18.65 9.44 0.77
N PHE A 155 -18.36 8.38 1.51
CA PHE A 155 -19.32 7.43 2.04
C PHE A 155 -19.36 7.64 3.56
N SER A 156 -20.53 7.98 4.12
CA SER A 156 -20.66 8.38 5.52
C SER A 156 -20.75 7.19 6.49
N GLY A 157 -20.76 5.97 5.96
CA GLY A 157 -20.99 4.71 6.66
C GLY A 157 -21.68 3.73 5.71
N GLY A 158 -21.95 2.52 6.19
CA GLY A 158 -22.45 1.45 5.33
C GLY A 158 -21.29 0.73 4.62
N GLY A 159 -21.45 -0.56 4.38
CA GLY A 159 -20.36 -1.42 3.94
C GLY A 159 -20.55 -1.93 2.51
N GLY A 160 -19.46 -2.39 1.89
CA GLY A 160 -19.47 -2.87 0.50
C GLY A 160 -19.44 -1.75 -0.54
N ASP A 161 -19.11 -0.52 -0.11
CA ASP A 161 -19.05 0.63 -0.99
C ASP A 161 -17.81 0.59 -1.88
N ASN A 162 -17.92 1.14 -3.09
CA ASN A 162 -16.78 1.16 -4.00
C ASN A 162 -16.66 2.39 -4.92
N VAL A 163 -15.43 2.60 -5.38
CA VAL A 163 -15.09 3.57 -6.42
C VAL A 163 -14.25 2.88 -7.48
N GLN A 164 -14.67 2.97 -8.74
CA GLN A 164 -14.03 2.29 -9.86
C GLN A 164 -13.84 3.21 -11.06
N SER A 165 -12.71 3.04 -11.75
CA SER A 165 -12.38 3.71 -13.01
C SER A 165 -11.72 2.74 -13.99
N ILE A 166 -12.17 2.69 -15.24
CA ILE A 166 -11.47 1.95 -16.31
C ILE A 166 -10.22 2.70 -16.79
N GLY A 167 -10.30 4.03 -16.81
CA GLY A 167 -9.18 4.91 -17.11
C GLY A 167 -8.44 5.33 -15.85
N ASP A 168 -7.80 6.49 -15.90
CA ASP A 168 -6.99 6.98 -14.79
C ASP A 168 -7.86 7.58 -13.67
N MET A 169 -7.35 7.50 -12.44
CA MET A 169 -7.91 8.18 -11.27
C MET A 169 -6.94 9.25 -10.80
N ASN A 170 -7.21 10.54 -11.09
CA ASN A 170 -6.28 11.60 -10.72
C ASN A 170 -6.90 12.64 -9.78
N SER A 171 -6.14 13.08 -8.78
CA SER A 171 -6.49 14.21 -7.91
C SER A 171 -7.83 14.05 -7.18
N ASN A 172 -8.24 12.82 -6.86
CA ASN A 172 -9.48 12.58 -6.15
C ASN A 172 -9.26 12.62 -4.63
N SER A 173 -10.31 13.01 -3.89
CA SER A 173 -10.43 12.75 -2.46
C SER A 173 -11.52 11.71 -2.27
N ILE A 174 -11.17 10.50 -1.84
CA ILE A 174 -12.08 9.37 -1.64
C ILE A 174 -12.04 9.00 -0.16
N ILE A 175 -13.19 9.03 0.50
CA ILE A 175 -13.29 8.78 1.94
C ILE A 175 -14.39 7.77 2.18
N PHE A 176 -14.03 6.64 2.78
CA PHE A 176 -14.96 5.67 3.35
C PHE A 176 -14.95 5.86 4.87
N ALA A 177 -16.06 6.34 5.43
CA ALA A 177 -16.27 6.31 6.87
C ALA A 177 -16.80 4.94 7.28
N ASP A 178 -16.30 4.40 8.38
CA ASP A 178 -16.49 3.00 8.78
C ASP A 178 -17.91 2.47 8.67
N ALA A 179 -17.99 1.25 8.16
CA ALA A 179 -19.14 0.38 8.33
C ALA A 179 -18.87 -0.64 9.43
N SER A 180 -19.73 -0.69 10.44
CA SER A 180 -19.75 -1.79 11.41
C SER A 180 -20.17 -3.14 10.80
N SER A 181 -20.47 -3.22 9.50
CA SER A 181 -21.12 -4.36 8.86
C SER A 181 -20.17 -5.47 8.41
N GLY A 182 -18.85 -5.30 8.57
CA GLY A 182 -17.85 -6.32 8.18
C GLY A 182 -17.73 -6.53 6.67
N LEU A 183 -18.40 -5.69 5.86
CA LEU A 183 -18.19 -5.62 4.43
C LEU A 183 -17.06 -4.63 4.15
N HIS A 184 -16.11 -5.04 3.31
CA HIS A 184 -14.97 -4.22 2.91
C HIS A 184 -15.37 -3.16 1.89
N SER A 185 -14.61 -2.07 1.88
CA SER A 185 -14.64 -1.04 0.83
C SER A 185 -13.55 -1.32 -0.20
N TRP A 186 -13.76 -0.93 -1.45
CA TRP A 186 -12.69 -1.02 -2.44
C TRP A 186 -12.59 0.15 -3.41
N VAL A 187 -11.35 0.45 -3.81
CA VAL A 187 -11.03 1.39 -4.88
C VAL A 187 -10.31 0.64 -5.99
N THR A 188 -10.74 0.82 -7.24
CA THR A 188 -10.12 0.15 -8.39
C THR A 188 -9.88 1.11 -9.55
N SER A 189 -8.63 1.19 -10.01
CA SER A 189 -8.26 1.84 -11.27
C SER A 189 -7.67 0.80 -12.24
N TYR A 190 -8.25 0.68 -13.43
CA TYR A 190 -7.61 -0.10 -14.52
C TYR A 190 -6.57 0.73 -15.29
N GLY A 191 -6.54 2.05 -15.08
CA GLY A 191 -5.44 2.92 -15.45
C GLY A 191 -4.47 3.12 -14.30
N SER A 192 -3.89 4.31 -14.22
CA SER A 192 -3.08 4.77 -13.11
C SER A 192 -3.93 5.40 -12.00
N LEU A 193 -3.36 5.52 -10.80
CA LEU A 193 -3.93 6.28 -9.70
C LEU A 193 -2.89 7.31 -9.27
N ALA A 194 -3.18 8.60 -9.42
CA ALA A 194 -2.23 9.65 -9.09
C ALA A 194 -2.81 10.82 -8.29
N ASP A 195 -1.93 11.46 -7.52
CA ASP A 195 -2.18 12.73 -6.81
C ASP A 195 -3.45 12.72 -5.93
N SER A 196 -3.89 11.54 -5.49
CA SER A 196 -5.16 11.35 -4.80
C SER A 196 -4.98 11.15 -3.29
N GLN A 197 -6.02 11.51 -2.54
CA GLN A 197 -6.15 11.22 -1.11
C GLN A 197 -7.22 10.16 -0.93
N ILE A 198 -6.86 9.01 -0.38
CA ILE A 198 -7.77 7.89 -0.15
C ILE A 198 -7.73 7.54 1.32
N SER A 199 -8.89 7.56 1.98
CA SER A 199 -9.06 7.03 3.32
C SER A 199 -10.03 5.85 3.25
N LEU A 200 -9.49 4.66 3.48
CA LEU A 200 -10.25 3.45 3.73
C LEU A 200 -10.48 3.36 5.26
N GLY A 201 -11.62 2.79 5.65
CA GLY A 201 -12.11 2.87 7.03
C GLY A 201 -11.45 1.82 7.92
N ASN A 202 -12.15 1.45 8.98
CA ASN A 202 -11.82 0.39 9.92
C ASN A 202 -12.50 -0.94 9.56
N ALA A 203 -12.97 -1.09 8.31
CA ALA A 203 -13.52 -2.35 7.84
C ALA A 203 -12.36 -3.29 7.51
N ASN A 204 -12.50 -4.57 7.85
CA ASN A 204 -11.49 -5.57 7.46
C ASN A 204 -11.53 -5.81 5.96
N ASN A 205 -10.39 -6.16 5.37
CA ASN A 205 -10.20 -6.50 3.97
C ASN A 205 -10.45 -5.33 3.01
N ASP A 206 -10.25 -4.09 3.46
CA ASP A 206 -10.30 -2.93 2.57
C ASP A 206 -9.23 -3.10 1.47
N TYR A 207 -9.60 -2.75 0.24
CA TYR A 207 -8.80 -3.12 -0.93
C TYR A 207 -8.59 -1.96 -1.91
N LEU A 208 -7.34 -1.73 -2.31
CA LEU A 208 -6.98 -0.81 -3.38
C LEU A 208 -6.26 -1.55 -4.51
N SER A 209 -6.86 -1.55 -5.70
CA SER A 209 -6.29 -2.16 -6.90
C SER A 209 -5.99 -1.13 -7.98
N VAL A 210 -4.77 -1.14 -8.51
CA VAL A 210 -4.35 -0.26 -9.61
C VAL A 210 -3.63 -1.11 -10.64
N LEU A 211 -4.14 -1.22 -11.87
CA LEU A 211 -3.44 -1.98 -12.91
C LEU A 211 -2.23 -1.22 -13.46
N GLY A 212 -2.33 0.11 -13.52
CA GLY A 212 -1.25 1.01 -13.88
C GLY A 212 -0.31 1.32 -12.71
N ILE A 213 0.16 2.57 -12.66
CA ILE A 213 1.08 3.05 -11.62
C ILE A 213 0.27 3.72 -10.51
N LEU A 214 0.61 3.41 -9.25
CA LEU A 214 0.17 4.16 -8.09
C LEU A 214 1.24 5.23 -7.78
N HIS A 215 0.93 6.53 -7.97
CA HIS A 215 1.92 7.60 -7.90
C HIS A 215 1.47 8.85 -7.14
N CYS A 216 2.29 9.38 -6.23
CA CYS A 216 1.98 10.65 -5.50
C CYS A 216 0.67 10.64 -4.69
N ASN A 217 0.27 9.49 -4.15
CA ASN A 217 -0.96 9.40 -3.36
C ASN A 217 -0.70 9.53 -1.86
N HIS A 218 -1.73 9.93 -1.13
CA HIS A 218 -1.80 9.76 0.33
C HIS A 218 -2.93 8.76 0.63
N ILE A 219 -2.55 7.56 1.04
CA ILE A 219 -3.47 6.45 1.27
C ILE A 219 -3.39 6.07 2.74
N ASN A 220 -4.55 6.03 3.39
CA ASN A 220 -4.68 5.66 4.78
C ASN A 220 -5.73 4.56 4.90
N PHE A 221 -5.33 3.41 5.41
CA PHE A 221 -6.20 2.37 5.90
C PHE A 221 -6.40 2.57 7.40
N GLY A 222 -7.60 2.28 7.90
CA GLY A 222 -7.93 2.40 9.31
C GLY A 222 -7.38 1.23 10.13
N LEU A 223 -8.17 0.80 11.10
CA LEU A 223 -7.89 -0.30 12.03
C LEU A 223 -8.42 -1.65 11.53
N GLY A 224 -8.80 -1.73 10.26
CA GLY A 224 -9.23 -2.97 9.62
C GLY A 224 -8.11 -4.01 9.66
N GLU A 225 -8.49 -5.28 9.66
CA GLU A 225 -7.56 -6.39 9.47
C GLU A 225 -7.53 -6.81 7.99
N ASP A 226 -6.38 -7.30 7.53
CA ASP A 226 -6.20 -7.90 6.21
C ASP A 226 -6.38 -6.93 5.03
N ASP A 227 -6.01 -5.68 5.24
CA ASP A 227 -6.11 -4.63 4.23
C ASP A 227 -5.02 -4.78 3.18
N SER A 228 -5.30 -4.37 1.93
CA SER A 228 -4.31 -4.56 0.88
C SER A 228 -4.31 -3.55 -0.25
N ILE A 229 -3.10 -3.32 -0.77
CA ILE A 229 -2.84 -2.59 -2.01
C ILE A 229 -2.22 -3.55 -3.02
N ASN A 230 -2.75 -3.54 -4.24
CA ASN A 230 -2.19 -4.24 -5.39
C ASN A 230 -1.97 -3.28 -6.56
N ALA A 231 -0.71 -2.99 -6.88
CA ALA A 231 -0.34 -2.23 -8.07
C ALA A 231 0.25 -3.14 -9.15
N GLY A 232 -0.12 -2.94 -10.41
CA GLY A 232 0.33 -3.77 -11.53
C GLY A 232 1.63 -3.30 -12.18
N ALA A 233 1.90 -1.99 -12.17
CA ALA A 233 3.01 -1.37 -12.89
C ALA A 233 3.98 -0.55 -12.03
N GLY A 234 3.78 -0.47 -10.72
CA GLY A 234 4.65 0.31 -9.84
C GLY A 234 3.90 1.01 -8.70
N ILE A 235 4.60 1.22 -7.59
CA ILE A 235 4.19 2.08 -6.49
C ILE A 235 5.28 3.12 -6.28
N ALA A 236 4.96 4.39 -6.49
CA ALA A 236 5.95 5.46 -6.45
C ALA A 236 5.48 6.71 -5.70
N ASN A 237 6.42 7.40 -5.05
CA ASN A 237 6.23 8.76 -4.51
C ASN A 237 5.02 8.91 -3.56
N SER A 238 4.57 7.84 -2.90
CA SER A 238 3.33 7.85 -2.13
C SER A 238 3.57 7.76 -0.63
N ILE A 239 2.60 8.25 0.14
CA ILE A 239 2.51 8.05 1.59
C ILE A 239 1.40 7.03 1.83
N ILE A 240 1.75 5.90 2.41
CA ILE A 240 0.85 4.77 2.63
C ILE A 240 0.90 4.45 4.13
N SER A 241 -0.25 4.42 4.79
CA SER A 241 -0.36 4.08 6.21
C SER A 241 -1.44 3.05 6.42
N PHE A 242 -1.11 2.00 7.17
CA PHE A 242 -2.04 1.05 7.77
C PHE A 242 -2.03 1.33 9.27
N GLN A 243 -3.17 1.72 9.86
CA GLN A 243 -3.20 2.15 11.27
C GLN A 243 -3.26 0.99 12.27
N GLY A 244 -3.52 -0.22 11.80
CA GLY A 244 -3.33 -1.48 12.53
C GLY A 244 -4.62 -2.23 12.81
N GLY A 245 -4.70 -3.45 12.31
CA GLY A 245 -5.49 -4.56 12.85
C GLY A 245 -4.60 -5.52 13.65
N ASN A 246 -5.11 -6.67 14.13
CA ASN A 246 -4.25 -7.70 14.75
C ASN A 246 -3.67 -8.71 13.75
N ASN A 247 -4.02 -8.58 12.45
CA ASN A 247 -3.62 -9.51 11.40
C ASN A 247 -2.82 -8.79 10.30
N THR A 248 -2.67 -9.46 9.15
CA THR A 248 -1.69 -9.16 8.12
C THR A 248 -2.18 -8.16 7.09
N ASP A 249 -1.64 -6.95 7.11
CA ASP A 249 -1.81 -5.97 6.05
C ASP A 249 -0.76 -6.14 4.94
N VAL A 250 -1.18 -5.94 3.69
CA VAL A 250 -0.39 -6.35 2.52
C VAL A 250 -0.24 -5.23 1.50
N LEU A 251 0.98 -4.73 1.34
CA LEU A 251 1.41 -3.92 0.21
C LEU A 251 2.09 -4.82 -0.84
N VAL A 252 1.40 -5.10 -1.94
CA VAL A 252 1.92 -5.91 -3.05
C VAL A 252 2.02 -5.10 -4.32
N ASP A 253 3.17 -5.20 -4.97
CA ASP A 253 3.32 -4.87 -6.38
C ASP A 253 3.47 -6.15 -7.19
N GLY A 254 2.57 -6.36 -8.15
CA GLY A 254 2.52 -7.55 -8.99
C GLY A 254 3.76 -7.72 -9.85
N ASN A 255 4.30 -6.63 -10.43
CA ASN A 255 5.42 -6.69 -11.38
C ASN A 255 6.28 -5.41 -11.46
N GLY A 256 5.82 -4.30 -10.88
CA GLY A 256 6.52 -3.02 -10.86
C GLY A 256 7.45 -2.83 -9.67
N ASN A 257 8.11 -1.67 -9.65
CA ASN A 257 8.99 -1.27 -8.56
C ASN A 257 8.20 -0.56 -7.46
N ILE A 258 8.57 -0.80 -6.21
CA ILE A 258 8.13 -0.01 -5.06
C ILE A 258 9.24 1.00 -4.78
N THR A 259 9.04 2.28 -5.13
CA THR A 259 10.09 3.29 -5.06
C THR A 259 9.72 4.64 -4.45
N ASN A 260 10.61 5.22 -3.64
CA ASN A 260 10.42 6.57 -3.07
C ASN A 260 9.11 6.76 -2.29
N ASN A 261 8.66 5.74 -1.57
CA ASN A 261 7.46 5.80 -0.74
C ASN A 261 7.80 6.00 0.75
N LYS A 262 6.82 6.52 1.49
CA LYS A 262 6.78 6.42 2.96
C LYS A 262 5.67 5.46 3.34
N ILE A 263 6.04 4.34 3.94
CA ILE A 263 5.13 3.24 4.24
C ILE A 263 5.16 3.02 5.76
N TYR A 264 3.99 3.00 6.37
CA TYR A 264 3.81 2.80 7.80
C TYR A 264 2.79 1.69 8.03
N PHE A 265 3.16 0.76 8.89
CA PHE A 265 2.30 -0.31 9.37
C PHE A 265 2.01 -0.12 10.87
N GLY A 266 0.86 -0.66 11.29
CA GLY A 266 0.42 -0.66 12.68
C GLY A 266 1.13 -1.74 13.49
N ASN A 267 0.47 -2.23 14.54
CA ASN A 267 0.95 -3.37 15.35
C ASN A 267 0.35 -4.71 14.84
N GLY A 268 -0.04 -4.78 13.56
CA GLY A 268 -0.63 -5.99 12.99
C GLY A 268 0.45 -7.03 12.73
N ASP A 269 0.14 -8.30 12.96
CA ASP A 269 1.10 -9.37 12.74
C ASP A 269 1.18 -9.74 11.25
N GLY A 270 2.40 -9.89 10.76
CA GLY A 270 2.69 -10.50 9.48
C GLY A 270 2.60 -9.54 8.30
N ASP A 271 2.66 -8.24 8.57
CA ASP A 271 2.55 -7.15 7.60
C ASP A 271 3.65 -7.23 6.55
N ARG A 272 3.34 -6.80 5.31
CA ARG A 272 4.24 -7.08 4.17
C ARG A 272 4.38 -5.91 3.22
N VAL A 273 5.63 -5.61 2.88
CA VAL A 273 6.01 -4.94 1.64
C VAL A 273 6.63 -5.98 0.71
N LYS A 274 5.98 -6.25 -0.42
CA LYS A 274 6.45 -7.30 -1.34
C LYS A 274 6.34 -6.92 -2.81
N THR A 275 7.36 -7.25 -3.58
CA THR A 275 7.26 -7.39 -5.04
C THR A 275 7.06 -8.86 -5.42
N ALA A 276 6.02 -9.16 -6.20
CA ALA A 276 5.70 -10.53 -6.62
C ALA A 276 6.53 -10.99 -7.82
N GLY A 277 6.99 -10.06 -8.67
CA GLY A 277 7.78 -10.32 -9.88
C GLY A 277 9.23 -9.83 -9.79
N PHE A 278 9.66 -9.15 -10.85
CA PHE A 278 11.02 -8.61 -11.02
C PHE A 278 11.21 -7.21 -10.41
N GLY A 279 10.23 -6.73 -9.66
CA GLY A 279 10.23 -5.40 -9.09
C GLY A 279 11.27 -5.21 -8.00
N ASP A 280 12.00 -4.10 -8.06
CA ASP A 280 12.89 -3.67 -6.99
C ASP A 280 12.12 -2.91 -5.90
N ILE A 281 12.59 -3.00 -4.66
CA ILE A 281 12.16 -2.16 -3.54
C ILE A 281 13.28 -1.15 -3.28
N THR A 282 13.09 0.13 -3.65
CA THR A 282 14.17 1.13 -3.58
C THR A 282 13.78 2.51 -3.06
N PHE A 283 14.69 3.18 -2.35
CA PHE A 283 14.47 4.56 -1.88
C PHE A 283 13.25 4.74 -0.97
N ASN A 284 12.74 3.69 -0.34
CA ASN A 284 11.58 3.78 0.55
C ASN A 284 12.01 4.05 2.00
N SER A 285 11.12 4.70 2.75
CA SER A 285 11.10 4.66 4.22
C SER A 285 9.97 3.73 4.64
N ILE A 286 10.30 2.59 5.23
CA ILE A 286 9.36 1.54 5.62
C ILE A 286 9.46 1.39 7.13
N ASN A 287 8.33 1.52 7.82
CA ASN A 287 8.28 1.45 9.27
C ASN A 287 7.16 0.50 9.70
N PHE A 288 7.54 -0.56 10.40
CA PHE A 288 6.65 -1.44 11.13
C PHE A 288 6.69 -1.05 12.61
N THR A 289 5.60 -1.27 13.34
CA THR A 289 5.61 -1.09 14.80
C THR A 289 5.86 -2.43 15.49
N ASN A 290 5.05 -2.83 16.47
CA ASN A 290 5.35 -4.02 17.29
C ASN A 290 4.58 -5.28 16.82
N GLY A 291 4.25 -5.37 15.54
CA GLY A 291 3.63 -6.56 14.97
C GLY A 291 4.67 -7.66 14.77
N ASP A 292 4.30 -8.91 15.04
CA ASP A 292 5.20 -10.05 14.85
C ASP A 292 5.25 -10.46 13.37
N ALA A 293 6.41 -10.95 12.93
CA ALA A 293 6.62 -11.62 11.65
C ALA A 293 6.41 -10.75 10.40
N ASP A 294 6.71 -9.46 10.52
CA ASP A 294 6.65 -8.44 9.49
C ASP A 294 7.78 -8.58 8.46
N ARG A 295 7.51 -8.15 7.22
CA ARG A 295 8.32 -8.61 6.07
C ARG A 295 8.55 -7.55 5.02
N VAL A 296 9.81 -7.43 4.61
CA VAL A 296 10.19 -6.77 3.35
C VAL A 296 10.80 -7.79 2.41
N VAL A 297 10.11 -8.09 1.30
CA VAL A 297 10.49 -9.19 0.41
C VAL A 297 10.51 -8.77 -1.06
N ALA A 298 11.66 -8.92 -1.71
CA ALA A 298 11.78 -8.80 -3.16
C ALA A 298 12.03 -10.19 -3.78
N ALA A 299 11.00 -10.76 -4.42
CA ALA A 299 11.05 -12.15 -4.88
C ALA A 299 12.11 -12.40 -5.97
N ILE A 300 12.25 -11.49 -6.94
CA ILE A 300 13.25 -11.56 -8.02
C ILE A 300 13.84 -10.16 -8.27
N GLY A 301 13.68 -9.24 -7.33
CA GLY A 301 14.23 -7.89 -7.42
C GLY A 301 15.22 -7.61 -6.29
N ASN A 302 15.86 -6.46 -6.36
CA ASN A 302 16.77 -5.97 -5.34
C ASN A 302 16.02 -5.23 -4.22
N ILE A 303 16.59 -5.25 -3.02
CA ILE A 303 16.23 -4.33 -1.94
C ILE A 303 17.40 -3.36 -1.79
N SER A 304 17.25 -2.10 -2.20
CA SER A 304 18.34 -1.13 -2.12
C SER A 304 17.97 0.31 -1.79
N TYR A 305 18.86 1.02 -1.10
CA TYR A 305 18.66 2.44 -0.74
C TYR A 305 17.42 2.70 0.13
N ASN A 306 16.95 1.71 0.90
CA ASN A 306 15.82 1.88 1.79
C ASN A 306 16.27 2.21 3.22
N GLU A 307 15.38 2.86 3.96
CA GLU A 307 15.38 2.88 5.41
C GLU A 307 14.23 1.99 5.89
N ILE A 308 14.57 0.88 6.54
CA ILE A 308 13.63 -0.13 7.02
C ILE A 308 13.77 -0.21 8.53
N ASN A 309 12.68 0.06 9.26
CA ASN A 309 12.63 -0.02 10.70
C ASN A 309 11.52 -0.97 11.11
N PHE A 310 11.85 -1.96 11.93
CA PHE A 310 10.91 -2.80 12.65
C PHE A 310 10.85 -2.35 14.11
N GLY A 311 9.71 -2.60 14.78
CA GLY A 311 9.59 -2.40 16.23
C GLY A 311 10.03 -3.62 16.99
N SER A 312 9.37 -3.91 18.11
CA SER A 312 9.75 -5.01 19.02
C SER A 312 8.96 -6.31 18.78
N GLY A 313 8.34 -6.46 17.61
CA GLY A 313 7.69 -7.71 17.22
C GLY A 313 8.72 -8.76 16.84
N ALA A 314 8.38 -10.03 17.03
CA ALA A 314 9.29 -11.15 16.83
C ALA A 314 9.22 -11.75 15.42
N ASN A 315 10.34 -12.28 14.93
CA ASN A 315 10.48 -12.99 13.65
C ASN A 315 10.32 -12.11 12.41
N ASP A 316 10.64 -10.83 12.54
CA ASP A 316 10.62 -9.89 11.44
C ASP A 316 11.75 -10.21 10.46
N TYR A 317 11.55 -9.95 9.16
CA TYR A 317 12.63 -10.21 8.23
C TYR A 317 12.67 -9.40 6.95
N VAL A 318 13.90 -9.25 6.44
CA VAL A 318 14.20 -8.70 5.12
C VAL A 318 14.78 -9.81 4.24
N SER A 319 14.21 -10.01 3.05
CA SER A 319 14.72 -11.02 2.13
C SER A 319 14.66 -10.63 0.66
N SER A 320 15.72 -10.96 -0.06
CA SER A 320 15.80 -10.89 -1.52
C SER A 320 16.46 -12.15 -2.05
N ASN A 321 16.04 -12.59 -3.24
CA ASN A 321 16.75 -13.62 -3.99
C ASN A 321 17.84 -13.04 -4.90
N ILE A 322 18.00 -11.72 -4.98
CA ILE A 322 18.98 -11.08 -5.86
C ILE A 322 20.03 -10.31 -5.08
N ASN A 323 19.70 -9.19 -4.45
CA ASN A 323 20.69 -8.46 -3.66
C ASN A 323 19.98 -7.61 -2.60
N ILE A 324 20.65 -7.45 -1.46
CA ILE A 324 20.27 -6.49 -0.42
C ILE A 324 21.46 -5.54 -0.23
N PHE A 325 21.35 -4.29 -0.68
CA PHE A 325 22.49 -3.37 -0.63
C PHE A 325 22.16 -1.90 -0.42
N ASN A 326 23.09 -1.15 0.19
CA ASN A 326 22.93 0.28 0.49
C ASN A 326 21.68 0.62 1.33
N ASN A 327 21.21 -0.30 2.18
CA ASN A 327 20.07 -0.04 3.06
C ASN A 327 20.53 0.37 4.46
N ARG A 328 19.64 1.05 5.18
CA ARG A 328 19.64 1.12 6.64
C ARG A 328 18.51 0.23 7.13
N ILE A 329 18.84 -0.83 7.86
CA ILE A 329 17.89 -1.83 8.38
C ILE A 329 18.03 -1.85 9.90
N ILE A 330 16.93 -1.66 10.61
CA ILE A 330 16.89 -1.65 12.07
C ILE A 330 15.78 -2.58 12.52
N PHE A 331 16.13 -3.57 13.32
CA PHE A 331 15.21 -4.41 14.09
C PHE A 331 15.19 -3.94 15.54
N GLY A 332 14.05 -4.09 16.21
CA GLY A 332 13.93 -3.81 17.65
C GLY A 332 14.29 -5.02 18.51
N ASP A 333 13.77 -5.05 19.75
CA ASP A 333 14.06 -6.10 20.74
C ASP A 333 13.27 -7.42 20.51
N GLY A 334 12.70 -7.61 19.32
CA GLY A 334 11.97 -8.81 18.95
C GLY A 334 12.90 -10.01 18.78
N SER A 335 12.45 -11.22 19.12
CA SER A 335 13.28 -12.42 18.97
C SER A 335 13.18 -13.03 17.57
N GLY A 336 14.28 -13.55 17.04
CA GLY A 336 14.28 -14.38 15.84
C GLY A 336 14.24 -13.57 14.54
N ASP A 337 14.62 -12.30 14.61
CA ASP A 337 14.60 -11.40 13.48
C ASP A 337 15.71 -11.75 12.49
N SER A 338 15.50 -11.46 11.20
CA SER A 338 16.42 -11.97 10.21
C SER A 338 16.61 -11.18 8.92
N ILE A 339 17.80 -11.34 8.36
CA ILE A 339 18.12 -10.93 7.00
C ILE A 339 18.53 -12.18 6.22
N ASN A 340 17.85 -12.44 5.10
CA ASN A 340 18.14 -13.60 4.27
C ASN A 340 18.33 -13.20 2.80
N ASP A 341 19.58 -13.31 2.34
CA ASP A 341 19.91 -13.30 0.93
C ASP A 341 20.18 -14.72 0.45
N THR A 342 19.23 -15.29 -0.28
CA THR A 342 19.27 -16.71 -0.66
C THR A 342 20.16 -16.99 -1.87
N TYR A 343 20.42 -16.03 -2.76
CA TYR A 343 21.18 -16.30 -3.99
C TYR A 343 22.10 -15.18 -4.48
N GLY A 344 22.12 -13.99 -3.87
CA GLY A 344 23.09 -12.98 -4.25
C GLY A 344 23.81 -12.34 -3.09
N SER A 345 23.92 -11.01 -3.09
CA SER A 345 24.85 -10.31 -2.20
C SER A 345 24.22 -9.36 -1.18
N LEU A 346 24.67 -9.49 0.07
CA LEU A 346 24.42 -8.54 1.16
C LEU A 346 25.59 -7.56 1.26
N SER A 347 25.44 -6.33 0.76
CA SER A 347 26.57 -5.38 0.71
C SER A 347 26.26 -3.93 1.05
N ASN A 348 27.20 -3.24 1.69
CA ASN A 348 27.12 -1.81 2.02
C ASN A 348 25.86 -1.43 2.83
N ASN A 349 25.33 -2.33 3.65
CA ASN A 349 24.20 -2.03 4.52
C ASN A 349 24.67 -1.53 5.89
N HIS A 350 23.81 -0.73 6.54
CA HIS A 350 23.90 -0.48 7.96
C HIS A 350 22.76 -1.25 8.64
N ILE A 351 23.14 -2.26 9.41
CA ILE A 351 22.22 -3.21 10.05
C ILE A 351 22.33 -3.01 11.56
N ALA A 352 21.20 -2.84 12.23
CA ALA A 352 21.07 -2.92 13.67
C ALA A 352 20.06 -4.02 14.01
N MET A 353 20.50 -4.99 14.82
CA MET A 353 19.67 -5.97 15.51
C MET A 353 19.81 -5.64 16.99
N ASP A 354 18.71 -5.28 17.67
CA ASP A 354 18.77 -4.85 19.06
C ASP A 354 18.92 -6.06 20.01
N ASN A 355 18.19 -6.15 21.13
CA ASN A 355 18.44 -7.19 22.15
C ASN A 355 17.57 -8.44 21.98
N GLY A 356 17.05 -8.66 20.77
CA GLY A 356 16.33 -9.86 20.39
C GLY A 356 17.16 -11.13 20.57
N ASP A 357 16.55 -12.21 21.04
CA ASP A 357 17.22 -13.52 21.09
C ASP A 357 17.07 -14.24 19.75
N GLY A 358 18.16 -14.84 19.25
CA GLY A 358 18.12 -15.76 18.12
C GLY A 358 18.08 -15.07 16.76
N ASP A 359 18.51 -13.82 16.71
CA ASP A 359 18.52 -13.02 15.49
C ASP A 359 19.60 -13.53 14.52
N TYR A 360 19.37 -13.37 13.22
CA TYR A 360 20.33 -13.88 12.26
C TYR A 360 20.48 -13.18 10.92
N ILE A 361 21.72 -13.20 10.43
CA ILE A 361 22.08 -12.70 9.11
C ILE A 361 22.64 -13.86 8.29
N SER A 362 21.91 -14.21 7.22
CA SER A 362 22.31 -15.23 6.25
C SER A 362 22.65 -14.60 4.90
N ALA A 363 23.94 -14.48 4.58
CA ALA A 363 24.45 -13.76 3.42
C ALA A 363 25.16 -14.64 2.37
N ASN A 364 25.06 -15.97 2.47
CA ASN A 364 25.77 -16.93 1.60
C ASN A 364 27.29 -16.69 1.43
N GLY A 365 27.90 -15.89 2.30
CA GLY A 365 29.28 -15.42 2.18
C GLY A 365 29.56 -14.56 0.94
N LEU A 366 28.55 -14.02 0.26
CA LEU A 366 28.69 -13.11 -0.88
C LEU A 366 28.24 -11.70 -0.51
N GLY A 367 29.05 -10.71 -0.90
CA GLY A 367 28.80 -9.30 -0.54
C GLY A 367 29.84 -8.78 0.44
N GLY A 368 29.49 -7.77 1.22
CA GLY A 368 30.40 -7.18 2.20
C GLY A 368 30.34 -5.66 2.37
N ASN A 369 31.26 -5.17 3.19
CA ASN A 369 31.33 -3.78 3.65
C ASN A 369 30.08 -3.35 4.40
N ASN A 370 29.43 -4.28 5.11
CA ASN A 370 28.30 -3.96 5.97
C ASN A 370 28.82 -3.40 7.30
N VAL A 371 28.03 -2.52 7.91
CA VAL A 371 28.18 -2.11 9.31
C VAL A 371 27.05 -2.79 10.07
N ILE A 372 27.40 -3.72 10.94
CA ILE A 372 26.46 -4.56 11.69
C ILE A 372 26.62 -4.25 13.17
N ASN A 373 25.54 -3.82 13.80
CA ASN A 373 25.43 -3.72 15.24
C ASN A 373 24.44 -4.79 15.68
N ILE A 374 24.90 -5.72 16.50
CA ILE A 374 24.05 -6.75 17.10
C ILE A 374 24.05 -6.55 18.61
N GLY A 375 22.88 -6.59 19.23
CA GLY A 375 22.72 -6.26 20.64
C GLY A 375 23.18 -7.37 21.57
N SER A 376 22.51 -7.49 22.71
CA SER A 376 22.87 -8.43 23.78
C SER A 376 22.06 -9.73 23.76
N GLY A 377 21.42 -10.03 22.63
CA GLY A 377 20.67 -11.24 22.37
C GLY A 377 21.46 -12.53 22.60
N SER A 378 20.75 -13.59 22.97
CA SER A 378 21.28 -14.94 23.09
C SER A 378 20.98 -15.76 21.85
N GLY A 379 22.00 -16.45 21.33
CA GLY A 379 21.85 -17.41 20.24
C GLY A 379 21.90 -16.80 18.84
N ASP A 380 22.33 -15.55 18.74
CA ASP A 380 22.39 -14.86 17.47
C ASP A 380 23.50 -15.41 16.57
N TRP A 381 23.34 -15.29 15.25
CA TRP A 381 24.39 -15.69 14.33
C TRP A 381 24.49 -14.85 13.06
N ILE A 382 25.71 -14.73 12.57
CA ILE A 382 26.03 -13.91 11.39
C ILE A 382 26.89 -14.74 10.43
N ASP A 383 26.41 -14.90 9.20
CA ASP A 383 27.23 -15.29 8.05
C ASP A 383 28.03 -14.07 7.57
N VAL A 384 29.27 -13.97 8.03
CA VAL A 384 30.12 -12.79 7.86
C VAL A 384 30.64 -12.72 6.43
N SER A 385 30.43 -11.57 5.80
CA SER A 385 30.83 -11.29 4.42
C SER A 385 32.10 -10.43 4.36
N THR A 386 32.55 -10.13 3.14
CA THR A 386 33.85 -9.47 2.91
C THR A 386 33.94 -8.11 3.59
N ASN A 387 35.00 -7.83 4.37
CA ASN A 387 35.24 -6.52 5.00
C ASN A 387 34.13 -5.98 5.92
N ASP A 388 33.30 -6.83 6.51
CA ASP A 388 32.26 -6.38 7.43
C ASP A 388 32.85 -5.77 8.72
N GLN A 389 32.16 -4.76 9.24
CA GLN A 389 32.44 -4.14 10.54
C GLN A 389 31.31 -4.48 11.50
N ILE A 390 31.65 -5.18 12.57
CA ILE A 390 30.68 -5.75 13.50
C ILE A 390 30.92 -5.20 14.90
N SER A 391 29.83 -4.84 15.60
CA SER A 391 29.84 -4.49 17.02
C SER A 391 28.79 -5.30 17.76
N ILE A 392 29.16 -5.82 18.94
CA ILE A 392 28.30 -6.67 19.77
C ILE A 392 27.89 -5.91 21.04
N GLY A 393 26.66 -6.12 21.49
CA GLY A 393 26.16 -5.71 22.79
C GLY A 393 26.79 -6.51 23.93
N LEU A 394 26.74 -5.97 25.15
CA LEU A 394 27.33 -6.65 26.30
C LEU A 394 26.38 -7.71 26.85
N GLY A 395 26.84 -8.95 27.00
CA GLY A 395 26.16 -9.99 27.79
C GLY A 395 25.48 -11.09 26.98
N GLY A 396 25.28 -10.89 25.67
CA GLY A 396 24.75 -11.89 24.75
C GLY A 396 25.74 -12.99 24.35
N SER A 397 25.33 -13.80 23.38
CA SER A 397 26.18 -14.81 22.75
C SER A 397 25.96 -14.82 21.23
N VAL A 398 27.00 -14.50 20.46
CA VAL A 398 26.93 -14.43 19.00
C VAL A 398 27.84 -15.47 18.35
N THR A 399 27.33 -16.13 17.31
CA THR A 399 28.09 -17.05 16.48
C THR A 399 28.44 -16.41 15.13
N PHE A 400 29.74 -16.29 14.84
CA PHE A 400 30.25 -15.77 13.57
C PHE A 400 30.63 -16.92 12.65
N TRP A 401 29.98 -17.03 11.50
CA TRP A 401 30.33 -17.97 10.44
C TRP A 401 31.14 -17.26 9.38
N PHE A 402 32.34 -17.76 9.11
CA PHE A 402 33.18 -17.29 8.02
C PHE A 402 33.29 -18.38 6.97
N LYS A 403 32.97 -18.04 5.72
CA LYS A 403 33.13 -18.93 4.57
C LYS A 403 34.15 -18.32 3.62
N GLN A 404 35.24 -19.04 3.35
CA GLN A 404 36.25 -18.59 2.40
C GLN A 404 36.04 -19.28 1.05
N SER A 405 35.62 -18.53 0.03
CA SER A 405 35.46 -19.08 -1.32
C SER A 405 36.76 -19.05 -2.13
N SER A 406 37.68 -18.15 -1.76
CA SER A 406 39.05 -18.03 -2.28
C SER A 406 39.93 -17.26 -1.31
N ASN A 407 41.25 -17.34 -1.44
CA ASN A 407 42.19 -16.48 -0.69
C ASN A 407 41.80 -15.00 -0.83
N GLY A 408 41.63 -14.30 0.28
CA GLY A 408 41.24 -12.88 0.31
C GLY A 408 39.73 -12.62 0.22
N SER A 409 38.88 -13.66 0.21
CA SER A 409 37.41 -13.50 0.08
C SER A 409 36.70 -13.06 1.35
N ILE A 410 37.29 -13.25 2.53
CA ILE A 410 36.79 -12.67 3.80
C ILE A 410 37.24 -11.20 3.91
N GLY A 411 38.38 -10.85 3.33
CA GLY A 411 38.96 -9.51 3.40
C GLY A 411 39.35 -9.12 4.82
N ASN A 412 39.02 -7.89 5.22
CA ASN A 412 39.41 -7.32 6.51
C ASN A 412 38.19 -7.09 7.41
N VAL A 413 37.82 -8.12 8.17
CA VAL A 413 36.70 -8.06 9.11
C VAL A 413 37.14 -7.49 10.45
N VAL A 414 36.31 -6.65 11.05
CA VAL A 414 36.54 -6.08 12.38
C VAL A 414 35.36 -6.43 13.29
N ILE A 415 35.66 -6.99 14.46
CA ILE A 415 34.65 -7.30 15.49
C ILE A 415 35.00 -6.54 16.78
N ASN A 416 34.08 -5.70 17.24
CA ASN A 416 34.16 -4.99 18.51
C ASN A 416 33.41 -5.74 19.61
N HIS A 417 33.95 -5.71 20.82
CA HIS A 417 33.36 -6.30 22.04
C HIS A 417 33.19 -7.83 22.04
N PHE A 418 33.93 -8.55 21.20
CA PHE A 418 33.97 -10.01 21.24
C PHE A 418 34.33 -10.53 22.64
N ASN A 419 33.49 -11.39 23.19
CA ASN A 419 33.64 -12.07 24.46
C ASN A 419 33.81 -13.57 24.25
N ALA A 420 35.04 -14.06 24.35
CA ALA A 420 35.40 -15.46 24.18
C ALA A 420 34.65 -16.45 25.12
N ALA A 421 34.04 -15.99 26.22
CA ALA A 421 33.24 -16.85 27.09
C ALA A 421 31.84 -17.16 26.51
N ASN A 422 31.32 -16.29 25.64
CA ASN A 422 29.95 -16.36 25.14
C ASN A 422 29.89 -16.49 23.61
N ASP A 423 30.83 -15.86 22.90
CA ASP A 423 30.83 -15.76 21.46
C ASP A 423 31.66 -16.87 20.80
N GLN A 424 31.31 -17.20 19.57
CA GLN A 424 31.93 -18.28 18.81
C GLN A 424 32.35 -17.83 17.42
N ILE A 425 33.47 -18.36 16.93
CA ILE A 425 33.94 -18.15 15.56
C ILE A 425 34.03 -19.51 14.89
N ILE A 426 33.30 -19.70 13.80
CA ILE A 426 33.30 -20.92 13.01
C ILE A 426 33.87 -20.58 11.63
N LEU A 427 34.92 -21.31 11.25
CA LEU A 427 35.58 -21.19 9.96
C LEU A 427 35.16 -22.39 9.10
N LEU A 428 34.47 -22.12 7.99
CA LEU A 428 33.89 -23.12 7.11
C LEU A 428 34.57 -23.08 5.74
N ASN A 429 34.89 -24.26 5.21
CA ASN A 429 35.43 -24.44 3.84
C ASN A 429 36.68 -23.60 3.54
N MET A 430 37.60 -23.46 4.50
CA MET A 430 38.77 -22.59 4.34
C MET A 430 39.70 -23.09 3.21
N SER A 431 40.00 -22.21 2.26
CA SER A 431 40.91 -22.48 1.15
C SER A 431 42.33 -22.04 1.51
N GLY A 432 43.27 -22.97 1.62
CA GLY A 432 44.70 -22.65 1.70
C GLY A 432 45.33 -22.78 3.09
N ASP A 433 46.10 -21.77 3.48
CA ASP A 433 46.95 -21.79 4.67
C ASP A 433 46.13 -21.72 5.96
N PRO A 434 46.59 -22.34 7.07
CA PRO A 434 45.87 -22.31 8.33
C PRO A 434 45.81 -20.89 8.90
N PHE A 435 44.67 -20.51 9.46
CA PHE A 435 44.54 -19.24 10.20
C PHE A 435 45.45 -19.25 11.43
N VAL A 436 46.21 -18.16 11.60
CA VAL A 436 47.10 -17.92 12.74
C VAL A 436 46.64 -16.67 13.49
N ALA A 437 46.52 -16.75 14.82
CA ALA A 437 46.37 -15.54 15.64
C ALA A 437 47.71 -14.94 16.03
N SER A 438 47.75 -13.63 16.00
CA SER A 438 48.76 -12.79 16.61
C SER A 438 48.09 -11.74 17.50
N TYR A 439 48.87 -11.11 18.37
CA TYR A 439 48.40 -10.01 19.20
C TYR A 439 49.21 -8.76 18.89
N ALA A 440 48.52 -7.71 18.43
CA ALA A 440 49.15 -6.44 18.07
C ALA A 440 48.21 -5.27 18.40
N HIS A 441 48.78 -4.17 18.88
CA HIS A 441 48.05 -2.93 19.15
C HIS A 441 46.79 -3.08 20.04
N LYS A 442 46.83 -4.00 21.01
CA LYS A 442 45.70 -4.34 21.90
C LYS A 442 44.55 -5.12 21.25
N ASN A 443 44.76 -5.65 20.05
CA ASN A 443 43.79 -6.46 19.34
C ASN A 443 44.35 -7.87 19.11
N THR A 444 43.46 -8.85 19.05
CA THR A 444 43.79 -10.15 18.47
C THR A 444 43.54 -10.09 16.97
N ILE A 445 44.51 -10.53 16.17
CA ILE A 445 44.46 -10.52 14.72
C ILE A 445 44.58 -11.97 14.25
N ILE A 446 43.55 -12.49 13.58
CA ILE A 446 43.52 -13.83 13.02
C ILE A 446 43.66 -13.70 11.51
N THR A 447 44.68 -14.29 10.90
CA THR A 447 44.95 -14.15 9.47
C THR A 447 45.42 -15.46 8.85
N ASP A 448 45.10 -15.67 7.58
CA ASP A 448 45.62 -16.77 6.77
C ASP A 448 46.95 -16.44 6.06
N GLY A 449 47.41 -15.19 6.15
CA GLY A 449 48.58 -14.71 5.41
C GLY A 449 48.38 -14.60 3.90
N ALA A 450 47.17 -14.89 3.39
CA ALA A 450 46.79 -14.86 1.98
C ALA A 450 45.77 -13.76 1.65
N GLY A 451 45.56 -12.83 2.58
CA GLY A 451 44.77 -11.60 2.38
C GLY A 451 43.55 -11.50 3.29
N ASP A 452 43.21 -12.56 4.02
CA ASP A 452 42.10 -12.56 4.95
C ASP A 452 42.56 -12.25 6.37
N THR A 453 41.83 -11.35 7.04
CA THR A 453 42.12 -10.90 8.40
C THR A 453 40.82 -10.66 9.18
N ILE A 454 40.74 -11.24 10.37
CA ILE A 454 39.71 -10.99 11.37
C ILE A 454 40.36 -10.28 12.56
N THR A 455 39.93 -9.06 12.86
CA THR A 455 40.45 -8.26 13.97
C THR A 455 39.44 -8.24 15.11
N LEU A 456 39.81 -8.82 16.25
CA LEU A 456 39.03 -8.75 17.49
C LEU A 456 39.55 -7.59 18.35
N VAL A 457 38.78 -6.50 18.39
CA VAL A 457 39.19 -5.25 19.01
C VAL A 457 39.14 -5.36 20.53
N GLY A 458 40.25 -5.02 21.20
CA GLY A 458 40.36 -5.06 22.66
C GLY A 458 40.50 -6.46 23.28
N VAL A 459 40.53 -7.52 22.47
CA VAL A 459 40.67 -8.90 22.96
C VAL A 459 42.15 -9.24 23.17
N HIS A 460 42.53 -9.49 24.43
CA HIS A 460 43.91 -9.79 24.81
C HIS A 460 44.24 -11.27 24.62
N MET A 461 44.78 -11.61 23.44
CA MET A 461 45.31 -12.93 23.06
C MET A 461 44.37 -14.09 23.40
N VAL A 462 43.61 -14.55 22.40
CA VAL A 462 42.78 -15.75 22.52
C VAL A 462 43.68 -16.96 22.77
N ALA A 463 43.83 -17.34 24.05
CA ALA A 463 44.63 -18.49 24.43
C ALA A 463 43.98 -19.73 23.83
N ASN A 464 44.73 -20.44 22.97
CA ASN A 464 44.30 -21.67 22.32
C ASN A 464 43.21 -21.48 21.25
N LEU A 465 43.55 -20.83 20.13
CA LEU A 465 42.76 -20.77 18.88
C LEU A 465 41.93 -22.05 18.65
N SER A 466 42.56 -23.22 18.80
CA SER A 466 41.95 -24.54 18.57
C SER A 466 40.67 -24.83 19.36
N SER A 467 40.41 -24.20 20.50
CA SER A 467 39.15 -24.38 21.23
C SER A 467 37.99 -23.53 20.70
N TYR A 468 38.28 -22.55 19.85
CA TYR A 468 37.29 -21.64 19.28
C TYR A 468 36.91 -22.03 17.87
N PHE A 469 37.85 -22.61 17.09
CA PHE A 469 37.59 -23.07 15.74
C PHE A 469 37.04 -24.50 15.73
N HIS A 470 35.77 -24.62 15.38
CA HIS A 470 35.22 -25.88 14.90
C HIS A 470 35.43 -25.90 13.38
N SER A 471 36.56 -26.45 12.93
CA SER A 471 36.76 -26.70 11.50
C SER A 471 36.09 -28.02 11.15
N ASP A 472 34.89 -27.96 10.57
CA ASP A 472 34.38 -29.07 9.78
C ASP A 472 35.06 -28.96 8.40
N TYR A 473 36.21 -29.62 8.26
CA TYR A 473 36.96 -29.71 7.00
C TYR A 473 36.24 -30.56 5.96
#